data_AF-A0AAV3VUI4-F1
#
_entry.id   AF-A0AAV3VUI4-F1
#
_cell.length_a   1.000
_cell.length_b   1.000
_cell.length_c   1.000
_cell.angle_alpha   90.00
_cell.angle_beta   90.00
_cell.angle_gamma   90.00
#
_symmetry.space_group_name_H-M   'P 1'
#
loop_
_entity.id
_entity.type
_entity.pdbx_description
1 polymer ?
#
loop_
_entity_poly.entity_id
_entity_poly.type
_entity_poly.pdbx_seq_one_letter_code
_entity_poly.pdbx_strand_id
1 'polypeptide(L)'
;MNNSKIQSLTEVLQKLNKDGITETLRKEALEIVSDINPIELSIAEQNLIEEGMNPQDLRHLCDIHMEVLRGELDKIKNKIEPGHVVYTFIAEHDKILGFLKELEDINSKIQKLESYDSNLIEFEELIKVIDNILDAENHHKREEEVLFAEMEDRKITGPTRIMRMEHDDLRAKKKFLKQIATEVSKLKFIEFKEKVDETAKYIIFNLRDHIFKENYILYPTAVEAITEKDVWNSMKTRCDEIGYCSFTPES
;
A
#
# COMPACT_ATOMS: atom_id res chain seq x y z
N MET A 1 -9.72 -19.85 11.86
CA MET A 1 -8.35 -19.60 11.36
C MET A 1 -7.70 -20.95 11.13
N ASN A 2 -7.34 -21.23 9.89
CA ASN A 2 -6.81 -22.53 9.52
C ASN A 2 -5.26 -22.50 9.58
N ASN A 3 -4.69 -22.78 10.76
CA ASN A 3 -3.24 -22.67 11.01
C ASN A 3 -2.37 -23.48 10.03
N SER A 4 -2.89 -24.59 9.49
CA SER A 4 -2.19 -25.38 8.49
C SER A 4 -1.99 -24.63 7.17
N LYS A 5 -2.96 -23.79 6.76
CA LYS A 5 -2.87 -23.02 5.51
C LYS A 5 -1.87 -21.87 5.64
N ILE A 6 -1.91 -21.16 6.76
CA ILE A 6 -0.96 -20.09 7.07
C ILE A 6 0.46 -20.65 7.03
N GLN A 7 0.71 -21.82 7.61
CA GLN A 7 2.02 -22.44 7.63
C GLN A 7 2.49 -22.92 6.23
N SER A 8 1.61 -23.56 5.45
CA SER A 8 1.94 -23.94 4.07
C SER A 8 2.23 -22.72 3.19
N LEU A 9 1.49 -21.64 3.38
CA LEU A 9 1.77 -20.37 2.73
C LEU A 9 3.17 -19.88 3.14
N THR A 10 3.43 -19.68 4.43
CA THR A 10 4.76 -19.30 4.98
C THR A 10 5.91 -20.10 4.35
N GLU A 11 5.78 -21.43 4.22
CA GLU A 11 6.80 -22.28 3.59
C GLU A 11 7.01 -21.98 2.10
N VAL A 12 5.94 -21.79 1.33
CA VAL A 12 6.03 -21.42 -0.09
C VAL A 12 6.62 -20.02 -0.26
N LEU A 13 6.30 -19.11 0.65
CA LEU A 13 6.85 -17.75 0.68
C LEU A 13 8.36 -17.75 0.93
N GLN A 14 8.84 -18.60 1.84
CA GLN A 14 10.26 -18.79 2.07
C GLN A 14 10.97 -19.36 0.83
N LYS A 15 10.37 -20.31 0.12
CA LYS A 15 10.91 -20.86 -1.13
C LYS A 15 10.98 -19.83 -2.25
N LEU A 16 9.91 -19.03 -2.43
CA LEU A 16 9.86 -17.96 -3.44
C LEU A 16 10.97 -16.93 -3.24
N ASN A 17 11.24 -16.57 -1.99
CA ASN A 17 12.31 -15.65 -1.65
C ASN A 17 13.70 -16.27 -1.92
N LYS A 18 13.91 -17.52 -1.47
CA LYS A 18 15.21 -18.19 -1.58
C LYS A 18 15.59 -18.59 -3.00
N ASP A 19 14.63 -19.11 -3.76
CA ASP A 19 14.87 -19.77 -5.04
C ASP A 19 14.41 -18.91 -6.24
N GLY A 20 13.79 -17.76 -5.98
CA GLY A 20 13.21 -16.87 -7.00
C GLY A 20 11.86 -17.36 -7.54
N ILE A 21 11.19 -16.52 -8.34
CA ILE A 21 9.90 -16.86 -8.95
C ILE A 21 10.13 -17.86 -10.09
N THR A 22 9.93 -19.14 -9.81
CA THR A 22 9.79 -20.18 -10.85
C THR A 22 8.33 -20.38 -11.22
N GLU A 23 8.06 -20.87 -12.43
CA GLU A 23 6.69 -21.12 -12.90
C GLU A 23 5.95 -22.12 -11.97
N THR A 24 6.67 -23.11 -11.45
CA THR A 24 6.16 -24.10 -10.50
C THR A 24 5.82 -23.49 -9.14
N LEU A 25 6.74 -22.72 -8.55
CA LEU A 25 6.50 -22.03 -7.27
C LEU A 25 5.39 -20.98 -7.41
N ARG A 26 5.32 -20.30 -8.56
CA ARG A 26 4.23 -19.37 -8.87
C ARG A 26 2.89 -20.10 -8.86
N LYS A 27 2.79 -21.26 -9.52
CA LYS A 27 1.55 -22.05 -9.56
C LYS A 27 1.16 -22.57 -8.16
N GLU A 28 2.12 -23.06 -7.39
CA GLU A 28 1.91 -23.52 -6.01
C GLU A 28 1.40 -22.37 -5.11
N ALA A 29 2.01 -21.18 -5.23
CA ALA A 29 1.56 -19.99 -4.52
C ALA A 29 0.16 -19.54 -4.95
N LEU A 30 -0.14 -19.54 -6.25
CA LEU A 30 -1.47 -19.20 -6.78
C LEU A 30 -2.55 -20.13 -6.22
N GLU A 31 -2.30 -21.45 -6.19
CA GLU A 31 -3.25 -22.44 -5.64
C GLU A 31 -3.51 -22.22 -4.14
N ILE A 32 -2.46 -21.97 -3.35
CA ILE A 32 -2.59 -21.72 -1.92
C ILE A 32 -3.30 -20.40 -1.64
N VAL A 33 -2.90 -19.31 -2.31
CA VAL A 33 -3.48 -17.97 -2.10
C VAL A 33 -4.92 -17.90 -2.58
N SER A 34 -5.30 -18.66 -3.61
CA SER A 34 -6.69 -18.71 -4.11
C SER A 34 -7.71 -19.23 -3.08
N ASP A 35 -7.23 -19.96 -2.06
CA ASP A 35 -8.06 -20.57 -1.01
C ASP A 35 -7.73 -20.00 0.39
N ILE A 36 -6.97 -18.89 0.44
CA ILE A 36 -6.62 -18.14 1.65
C ILE A 36 -7.33 -16.79 1.60
N ASN A 37 -8.02 -16.43 2.69
CA ASN A 37 -8.59 -15.08 2.77
C ASN A 37 -7.47 -14.06 3.01
N PRO A 38 -7.60 -12.80 2.59
CA PRO A 38 -6.43 -11.94 2.59
C PRO A 38 -6.01 -11.45 4.01
N ILE A 39 -6.80 -11.71 5.06
CA ILE A 39 -6.37 -11.55 6.47
C ILE A 39 -5.37 -12.66 6.84
N GLU A 40 -5.67 -13.91 6.50
CA GLU A 40 -4.78 -15.06 6.72
C GLU A 40 -3.44 -14.87 5.98
N LEU A 41 -3.48 -14.20 4.83
CA LEU A 41 -2.30 -13.82 4.08
C LEU A 41 -1.44 -12.76 4.82
N SER A 42 -2.05 -11.66 5.24
CA SER A 42 -1.33 -10.62 6.00
C SER A 42 -0.71 -11.16 7.28
N ILE A 43 -1.37 -12.10 7.96
CA ILE A 43 -0.81 -12.80 9.13
C ILE A 43 0.43 -13.63 8.73
N ALA A 44 0.39 -14.34 7.60
CA ALA A 44 1.52 -15.13 7.13
C ALA A 44 2.75 -14.26 6.80
N GLU A 45 2.54 -13.10 6.18
CA GLU A 45 3.61 -12.13 5.90
C GLU A 45 4.20 -11.55 7.19
N GLN A 46 3.36 -11.17 8.15
CA GLN A 46 3.80 -10.66 9.45
C GLN A 46 4.65 -11.71 10.19
N ASN A 47 4.23 -12.98 10.18
CA ASN A 47 5.00 -14.07 10.79
C ASN A 47 6.40 -14.19 10.16
N LEU A 48 6.52 -14.04 8.84
CA LEU A 48 7.82 -14.10 8.16
C LEU A 48 8.75 -12.96 8.58
N ILE A 49 8.22 -11.75 8.74
CA ILE A 49 8.98 -10.61 9.25
C ILE A 49 9.47 -10.89 10.67
N GLU A 50 8.61 -11.43 11.53
CA GLU A 50 8.96 -11.80 12.91
C GLU A 50 10.02 -12.92 12.98
N GLU A 51 10.01 -13.84 12.01
CA GLU A 51 11.04 -14.88 11.84
C GLU A 51 12.37 -14.35 11.27
N GLY A 52 12.47 -13.04 11.02
CA GLY A 52 13.70 -12.38 10.59
C GLY A 52 13.84 -12.24 9.08
N MET A 53 12.79 -12.50 8.31
CA MET A 53 12.77 -12.17 6.88
C MET A 53 12.80 -10.64 6.72
N ASN A 54 13.65 -10.15 5.82
CA ASN A 54 13.64 -8.73 5.49
C ASN A 54 12.31 -8.42 4.78
N PRO A 55 11.54 -7.41 5.23
CA PRO A 55 10.30 -7.00 4.54
C PRO A 55 10.50 -6.74 3.05
N GLN A 56 11.72 -6.32 2.67
CA GLN A 56 12.11 -6.07 1.29
C GLN A 56 12.08 -7.32 0.39
N ASP A 57 12.18 -8.50 0.99
CA ASP A 57 12.19 -9.78 0.29
C ASP A 57 10.76 -10.34 0.09
N LEU A 58 9.78 -9.79 0.80
CA LEU A 58 8.34 -10.03 0.59
C LEU A 58 7.78 -9.26 -0.62
N ARG A 59 8.62 -8.60 -1.43
CA ARG A 59 8.15 -7.86 -2.62
C ARG A 59 7.61 -8.76 -3.74
N HIS A 60 8.23 -9.92 -3.96
CA HIS A 60 7.78 -10.88 -4.97
C HIS A 60 6.40 -11.49 -4.68
N LEU A 61 6.00 -11.37 -3.43
CA LEU A 61 4.77 -11.81 -2.83
C LEU A 61 3.62 -10.87 -3.20
N CYS A 62 3.83 -9.54 -3.11
CA CYS A 62 2.90 -8.53 -3.62
C CYS A 62 2.52 -8.79 -5.09
N ASP A 63 3.49 -9.15 -5.95
CA ASP A 63 3.22 -9.40 -7.38
C ASP A 63 2.32 -10.62 -7.61
N ILE A 64 2.52 -11.70 -6.85
CA ILE A 64 1.69 -12.91 -6.93
C ILE A 64 0.31 -12.64 -6.33
N HIS A 65 0.22 -11.90 -5.21
CA HIS A 65 -1.06 -11.54 -4.59
C HIS A 65 -1.95 -10.71 -5.51
N MET A 66 -1.36 -9.72 -6.16
CA MET A 66 -2.05 -8.87 -7.13
C MET A 66 -2.56 -9.68 -8.32
N GLU A 67 -1.87 -10.76 -8.70
CA GLU A 67 -2.32 -11.65 -9.78
C GLU A 67 -3.48 -12.55 -9.35
N VAL A 68 -3.41 -13.16 -8.15
CA VAL A 68 -4.48 -14.04 -7.64
C VAL A 68 -5.77 -13.27 -7.39
N LEU A 69 -5.64 -12.08 -6.81
CA LEU A 69 -6.80 -11.33 -6.30
C LEU A 69 -7.30 -10.29 -7.29
N ARG A 70 -6.63 -10.09 -8.43
CA ARG A 70 -7.05 -9.15 -9.48
C ARG A 70 -8.53 -9.28 -9.84
N GLY A 71 -9.04 -10.52 -9.91
CA GLY A 71 -10.44 -10.80 -10.21
C GLY A 71 -11.42 -10.41 -9.10
N GLU A 72 -10.99 -10.32 -7.83
CA GLU A 72 -11.82 -9.86 -6.71
C GLU A 72 -12.06 -8.35 -6.77
N LEU A 73 -11.04 -7.56 -7.14
CA LEU A 73 -11.22 -6.12 -7.30
C LEU A 73 -12.19 -5.79 -8.45
N ASP A 74 -12.13 -6.56 -9.54
CA ASP A 74 -13.08 -6.43 -10.64
C ASP A 74 -14.52 -6.74 -10.20
N LYS A 75 -14.73 -7.71 -9.30
CA LYS A 75 -16.07 -7.98 -8.74
C LYS A 75 -16.61 -6.80 -7.94
N ILE A 76 -15.77 -6.10 -7.18
CA ILE A 76 -16.17 -4.90 -6.44
C ILE A 76 -16.46 -3.76 -7.41
N LYS A 77 -15.57 -3.50 -8.37
CA LYS A 77 -15.74 -2.46 -9.40
C LYS A 77 -17.04 -2.67 -10.19
N ASN A 78 -17.47 -3.91 -10.42
CA ASN A 78 -18.74 -4.22 -11.07
C ASN A 78 -19.99 -4.04 -10.17
N LYS A 79 -19.82 -3.96 -8.85
CA LYS A 79 -20.90 -3.72 -7.88
C LYS A 79 -21.09 -2.24 -7.53
N ILE A 80 -20.14 -1.39 -7.89
CA ILE A 80 -20.13 0.04 -7.55
C ILE A 80 -20.09 0.90 -8.82
N GLU A 81 -20.91 1.93 -8.87
CA GLU A 81 -20.94 2.85 -10.01
C GLU A 81 -19.86 3.94 -9.89
N PRO A 82 -19.42 4.54 -11.02
CA PRO A 82 -18.62 5.76 -10.99
C PRO A 82 -19.25 6.84 -10.10
N GLY A 83 -18.43 7.48 -9.27
CA GLY A 83 -18.88 8.45 -8.27
C GLY A 83 -19.28 7.87 -6.91
N HIS A 84 -19.16 6.56 -6.71
CA HIS A 84 -19.19 5.89 -5.40
C HIS A 84 -17.88 6.14 -4.63
N VAL A 85 -17.94 6.28 -3.30
CA VAL A 85 -16.77 6.61 -2.45
C VAL A 85 -15.61 5.61 -2.63
N VAL A 86 -15.91 4.31 -2.54
CA VAL A 86 -14.93 3.23 -2.76
C VAL A 86 -14.35 3.26 -4.19
N TYR A 87 -15.11 3.69 -5.20
CA TYR A 87 -14.60 3.80 -6.56
C TYR A 87 -13.49 4.86 -6.63
N THR A 88 -13.72 6.02 -5.99
CA THR A 88 -12.71 7.08 -5.89
C THR A 88 -11.46 6.61 -5.15
N PHE A 89 -11.62 5.90 -4.04
CA PHE A 89 -10.48 5.36 -3.29
C PHE A 89 -9.62 4.41 -4.13
N ILE A 90 -10.25 3.45 -4.83
CA ILE A 90 -9.51 2.53 -5.71
C ILE A 90 -8.81 3.28 -6.86
N ALA A 91 -9.45 4.31 -7.41
CA ALA A 91 -8.84 5.11 -8.47
C ALA A 91 -7.63 5.93 -7.98
N GLU A 92 -7.65 6.37 -6.73
CA GLU A 92 -6.52 7.04 -6.08
C GLU A 92 -5.38 6.06 -5.78
N HIS A 93 -5.71 4.82 -5.36
CA HIS A 93 -4.72 3.75 -5.21
C HIS A 93 -3.93 3.50 -6.49
N ASP A 94 -4.59 3.48 -7.65
CA ASP A 94 -3.91 3.31 -8.94
C ASP A 94 -2.84 4.41 -9.18
N LYS A 95 -3.11 5.65 -8.74
CA LYS A 95 -2.15 6.76 -8.81
C LYS A 95 -1.01 6.62 -7.80
N ILE A 96 -1.34 6.28 -6.55
CA ILE A 96 -0.35 6.09 -5.49
C ILE A 96 0.63 4.97 -5.85
N LEU A 97 0.14 3.85 -6.38
CA LEU A 97 0.98 2.75 -6.87
C LEU A 97 1.94 3.20 -7.99
N GLY A 98 1.49 4.09 -8.88
CA GLY A 98 2.33 4.74 -9.88
C GLY A 98 3.46 5.56 -9.25
N PHE A 99 3.16 6.41 -8.27
CA PHE A 99 4.18 7.18 -7.56
C PHE A 99 5.16 6.30 -6.77
N LEU A 100 4.71 5.18 -6.20
CA LEU A 100 5.61 4.22 -5.56
C LEU A 100 6.58 3.57 -6.55
N LYS A 101 6.13 3.32 -7.78
CA LYS A 101 7.00 2.84 -8.85
C LYS A 101 8.02 3.90 -9.28
N GLU A 102 7.59 5.15 -9.43
CA GLU A 102 8.48 6.27 -9.71
C GLU A 102 9.55 6.42 -8.59
N LEU A 103 9.14 6.35 -7.32
CA LEU A 103 10.06 6.42 -6.18
C LEU A 103 11.09 5.29 -6.19
N GLU A 104 10.69 4.08 -6.53
CA GLU A 104 11.58 2.92 -6.68
C GLU A 104 12.65 3.14 -7.76
N ASP A 105 12.23 3.67 -8.91
CA ASP A 105 13.12 3.94 -10.04
C ASP A 105 14.07 5.11 -9.75
N ILE A 106 13.58 6.19 -9.12
CA ILE A 106 14.38 7.35 -8.70
C ILE A 106 15.42 6.93 -7.65
N ASN A 107 15.01 6.20 -6.61
CA ASN A 107 15.94 5.70 -5.60
C ASN A 107 17.04 4.84 -6.26
N SER A 108 16.67 3.94 -7.17
CA SER A 108 17.63 3.10 -7.90
C SER A 108 18.65 3.91 -8.73
N LYS A 109 18.27 5.07 -9.28
CA LYS A 109 19.20 5.99 -9.96
C LYS A 109 20.11 6.67 -8.95
N ILE A 110 19.57 7.23 -7.86
CA ILE A 110 20.34 7.89 -6.79
C ILE A 110 21.39 6.94 -6.19
N GLN A 111 21.05 5.66 -6.00
CA GLN A 111 21.99 4.67 -5.48
C GLN A 111 23.20 4.41 -6.38
N LYS A 112 23.13 4.74 -7.67
CA LYS A 112 24.24 4.60 -8.64
C LYS A 112 25.09 5.86 -8.76
N LEU A 113 24.71 6.96 -8.13
CA LEU A 113 25.49 8.20 -8.14
C LEU A 113 26.70 8.07 -7.20
N GLU A 114 27.84 8.61 -7.64
CA GLU A 114 29.09 8.63 -6.88
C GLU A 114 29.21 9.86 -5.96
N SER A 115 28.57 10.97 -6.35
CA SER A 115 28.62 12.23 -5.60
C SER A 115 27.34 13.04 -5.77
N TYR A 116 27.10 13.95 -4.83
CA TYR A 116 26.00 14.90 -4.91
C TYR A 116 26.29 15.99 -5.94
N ASP A 117 25.37 16.20 -6.87
CA ASP A 117 25.33 17.33 -7.80
C ASP A 117 23.91 17.88 -7.83
N SER A 118 23.73 19.13 -7.39
CA SER A 118 22.41 19.78 -7.30
C SER A 118 21.74 20.01 -8.65
N ASN A 119 22.47 19.87 -9.77
CA ASN A 119 21.90 20.02 -11.12
C ASN A 119 21.32 18.71 -11.66
N LEU A 120 21.50 17.59 -10.95
CA LEU A 120 20.93 16.31 -11.33
C LEU A 120 19.42 16.29 -11.06
N ILE A 121 18.67 15.86 -12.07
CA ILE A 121 17.20 15.87 -12.08
C ILE A 121 16.62 14.92 -11.02
N GLU A 122 17.36 13.88 -10.64
CA GLU A 122 16.95 12.86 -9.66
C GLU A 122 16.57 13.47 -8.30
N PHE A 123 17.22 14.56 -7.88
CA PHE A 123 16.91 15.20 -6.60
C PHE A 123 15.60 16.00 -6.67
N GLU A 124 15.33 16.66 -7.80
CA GLU A 124 14.04 17.33 -8.04
C GLU A 124 12.92 16.30 -8.19
N GLU A 125 13.16 15.23 -8.95
CA GLU A 125 12.22 14.11 -9.11
C GLU A 125 11.88 13.46 -7.76
N LEU A 126 12.88 13.24 -6.89
CA LEU A 126 12.66 12.68 -5.55
C LEU A 126 11.75 13.59 -4.71
N ILE A 127 11.98 14.91 -4.72
CA ILE A 127 11.16 15.89 -4.00
C ILE A 127 9.72 15.90 -4.54
N LYS A 128 9.56 15.84 -5.86
CA LYS A 128 8.25 15.86 -6.51
C LYS A 128 7.45 14.59 -6.22
N VAL A 129 8.08 13.41 -6.36
CA VAL A 129 7.38 12.14 -6.13
C VAL A 129 6.95 12.01 -4.66
N ILE A 130 7.78 12.44 -3.70
CA ILE A 130 7.40 12.39 -2.28
C ILE A 130 6.30 13.40 -1.93
N ASP A 131 6.24 14.55 -2.61
CA ASP A 131 5.12 15.48 -2.47
C ASP A 131 3.81 14.86 -2.96
N ASN A 132 3.82 14.19 -4.12
CA ASN A 132 2.65 13.48 -4.61
C ASN A 132 2.21 12.36 -3.65
N ILE A 133 3.15 11.62 -3.06
CA ILE A 133 2.85 10.59 -2.07
C ILE A 133 2.30 11.19 -0.76
N LEU A 134 2.80 12.36 -0.33
CA LEU A 134 2.27 13.09 0.83
C LEU A 134 0.89 13.69 0.59
N ASP A 135 0.55 14.00 -0.65
CA ASP A 135 -0.79 14.49 -0.99
C ASP A 135 -1.88 13.40 -0.81
N ALA A 136 -1.48 12.13 -0.73
CA ALA A 136 -2.36 11.02 -0.36
C ALA A 136 -2.89 11.10 1.10
N GLU A 137 -2.42 12.03 1.94
CA GLU A 137 -2.95 12.19 3.30
C GLU A 137 -4.45 12.53 3.33
N ASN A 138 -4.96 13.24 2.32
CA ASN A 138 -6.40 13.49 2.22
C ASN A 138 -7.17 12.19 1.96
N HIS A 139 -6.61 11.25 1.20
CA HIS A 139 -7.19 9.92 1.00
C HIS A 139 -7.31 9.17 2.33
N HIS A 140 -6.19 9.00 3.05
CA HIS A 140 -6.18 8.34 4.35
C HIS A 140 -7.13 9.00 5.34
N LYS A 141 -7.22 10.33 5.33
CA LYS A 141 -8.16 11.07 6.18
C LYS A 141 -9.62 10.75 5.86
N ARG A 142 -10.00 10.64 4.58
CA ARG A 142 -11.36 10.24 4.19
C ARG A 142 -11.66 8.81 4.60
N GLU A 143 -10.70 7.91 4.49
CA GLU A 143 -10.88 6.55 4.99
C GLU A 143 -11.09 6.54 6.50
N GLU A 144 -10.19 7.19 7.23
CA GLU A 144 -10.20 7.29 8.68
C GLU A 144 -11.47 7.95 9.24
N GLU A 145 -11.83 9.13 8.74
CA GLU A 145 -12.91 9.93 9.30
C GLU A 145 -14.29 9.56 8.73
N VAL A 146 -14.35 8.83 7.62
CA VAL A 146 -15.60 8.48 6.93
C VAL A 146 -15.80 6.98 6.85
N LEU A 147 -15.00 6.26 6.06
CA LEU A 147 -15.20 4.81 5.84
C LEU A 147 -15.06 4.01 7.13
N PHE A 148 -13.96 4.21 7.85
CA PHE A 148 -13.64 3.45 9.06
C PHE A 148 -14.65 3.75 10.16
N ALA A 149 -15.07 5.01 10.31
CA ALA A 149 -16.11 5.39 11.25
C ALA A 149 -17.43 4.62 11.00
N GLU A 150 -17.87 4.54 9.74
CA GLU A 150 -19.09 3.80 9.36
C GLU A 150 -18.97 2.28 9.56
N MET A 151 -17.78 1.73 9.35
CA MET A 151 -17.48 0.32 9.62
C MET A 151 -17.46 0.03 11.13
N GLU A 152 -16.88 0.93 11.93
CA GLU A 152 -16.79 0.83 13.39
C GLU A 152 -18.17 0.89 14.06
N ASP A 153 -19.07 1.75 13.57
CA ASP A 153 -20.48 1.80 14.00
C ASP A 153 -21.18 0.45 13.80
N ARG A 154 -20.80 -0.25 12.73
CA ARG A 154 -21.24 -1.62 12.39
C ARG A 154 -20.41 -2.72 13.06
N LYS A 155 -19.60 -2.37 14.07
CA LYS A 155 -18.77 -3.26 14.90
C LYS A 155 -17.58 -3.90 14.18
N ILE A 156 -17.20 -3.42 13.01
CA ILE A 156 -15.99 -3.84 12.30
C ILE A 156 -14.84 -2.93 12.73
N THR A 157 -14.23 -3.24 13.88
CA THR A 157 -13.26 -2.36 14.57
C THR A 157 -11.81 -2.86 14.53
N GLY A 158 -11.61 -4.18 14.37
CA GLY A 158 -10.28 -4.79 14.32
C GLY A 158 -9.46 -4.32 13.11
N PRO A 159 -9.97 -4.50 11.88
CA PRO A 159 -9.29 -4.07 10.66
C PRO A 159 -9.01 -2.57 10.62
N THR A 160 -9.99 -1.73 10.95
CA THR A 160 -9.85 -0.26 10.90
C THR A 160 -8.78 0.24 11.87
N ARG A 161 -8.66 -0.36 13.05
CA ARG A 161 -7.60 -0.03 14.01
C ARG A 161 -6.21 -0.33 13.45
N ILE A 162 -6.02 -1.46 12.78
CA ILE A 162 -4.73 -1.84 12.19
C ILE A 162 -4.37 -0.87 11.06
N MET A 163 -5.31 -0.55 10.17
CA MET A 163 -5.09 0.39 9.08
C MET A 163 -4.66 1.78 9.59
N ARG A 164 -5.27 2.28 10.68
CA ARG A 164 -4.84 3.54 11.32
C ARG A 164 -3.41 3.52 11.83
N MET A 165 -2.98 2.40 12.44
CA MET A 165 -1.60 2.27 12.91
C MET A 165 -0.62 2.30 11.73
N GLU A 166 -0.94 1.60 10.65
CA GLU A 166 -0.14 1.62 9.42
C GLU A 166 -0.11 3.03 8.79
N HIS A 167 -1.23 3.76 8.78
CA HIS A 167 -1.27 5.16 8.35
C HIS A 167 -0.32 6.05 9.16
N ASP A 168 -0.31 5.93 10.49
CA ASP A 168 0.55 6.74 11.35
C ASP A 168 2.05 6.47 11.08
N ASP A 169 2.43 5.20 10.96
CA ASP A 169 3.80 4.80 10.66
C ASP A 169 4.23 5.29 9.27
N LEU A 170 3.38 5.09 8.25
CA LEU A 170 3.61 5.54 6.89
C LEU A 170 3.71 7.07 6.82
N ARG A 171 2.84 7.81 7.52
CA ARG A 171 2.84 9.27 7.60
C ARG A 171 4.14 9.80 8.18
N ALA A 172 4.66 9.18 9.24
CA ALA A 172 5.96 9.54 9.82
C ALA A 172 7.11 9.32 8.81
N LYS A 173 7.11 8.18 8.11
CA LYS A 173 8.16 7.83 7.14
C LYS A 173 8.12 8.71 5.88
N LYS A 174 6.92 9.01 5.36
CA LYS A 174 6.73 9.95 4.23
C LYS A 174 7.31 11.32 4.54
N LYS A 175 7.00 11.87 5.73
CA LYS A 175 7.56 13.15 6.19
C LYS A 175 9.09 13.11 6.36
N PHE A 176 9.62 12.01 6.90
CA PHE A 176 11.06 11.83 7.06
C PHE A 176 11.78 11.79 5.69
N LEU A 177 11.24 11.06 4.71
CA LEU A 177 11.80 11.03 3.37
C LEU A 177 11.79 12.41 2.72
N LYS A 178 10.70 13.16 2.86
CA LYS A 178 10.61 14.55 2.37
C LYS A 178 11.71 15.42 3.00
N GLN A 179 11.90 15.32 4.31
CA GLN A 179 12.95 16.06 5.00
C GLN A 179 14.33 15.72 4.40
N ILE A 180 14.68 14.43 4.30
CA ILE A 180 15.97 13.99 3.74
C ILE A 180 16.16 14.51 2.31
N ALA A 181 15.12 14.41 1.47
CA ALA A 181 15.14 14.87 0.09
C ALA A 181 15.42 16.38 -0.03
N THR A 182 14.97 17.19 0.93
CA THR A 182 15.22 18.65 0.94
C THR A 182 16.54 19.06 1.61
N GLU A 183 17.19 18.16 2.33
CA GLU A 183 18.37 18.44 3.16
C GLU A 183 19.64 17.74 2.65
N VAL A 184 19.68 17.32 1.38
CA VAL A 184 20.78 16.56 0.77
C VAL A 184 22.16 17.18 1.06
N SER A 185 22.27 18.50 0.90
CA SER A 185 23.52 19.25 1.07
C SER A 185 24.00 19.35 2.53
N LYS A 186 23.16 19.00 3.51
CA LYS A 186 23.51 19.02 4.94
C LYS A 186 24.11 17.69 5.43
N LEU A 187 24.05 16.65 4.60
CA LEU A 187 24.51 15.29 4.93
C LEU A 187 25.74 14.91 4.12
N LYS A 188 26.52 13.95 4.62
CA LYS A 188 27.47 13.25 3.76
C LYS A 188 26.67 12.47 2.72
N PHE A 189 27.11 12.49 1.45
CA PHE A 189 26.32 11.89 0.38
C PHE A 189 26.05 10.39 0.58
N ILE A 190 27.00 9.65 1.16
CA ILE A 190 26.79 8.24 1.52
C ILE A 190 25.68 8.05 2.56
N GLU A 191 25.64 8.90 3.59
CA GLU A 191 24.61 8.85 4.63
C GLU A 191 23.23 9.23 4.07
N PHE A 192 23.19 10.21 3.16
CA PHE A 192 21.98 10.54 2.41
C PHE A 192 21.46 9.34 1.62
N LYS A 193 22.34 8.67 0.86
CA LYS A 193 21.98 7.50 0.05
C LYS A 193 21.40 6.37 0.90
N GLU A 194 22.04 6.04 2.02
CA GLU A 194 21.57 5.02 2.97
C GLU A 194 20.18 5.36 3.52
N LYS A 195 20.00 6.60 3.99
CA LYS A 195 18.72 7.06 4.56
C LYS A 195 17.58 7.08 3.53
N VAL A 196 17.86 7.54 2.31
CA VAL A 196 16.88 7.52 1.22
C VAL A 196 16.53 6.09 0.86
N ASP A 197 17.52 5.20 0.72
CA ASP A 197 17.28 3.81 0.33
C ASP A 197 16.41 3.07 1.35
N GLU A 198 16.78 3.15 2.63
CA GLU A 198 16.05 2.52 3.73
C GLU A 198 14.60 3.04 3.79
N THR A 199 14.43 4.37 3.78
CA THR A 199 13.11 5.00 3.95
C THR A 199 12.23 4.79 2.72
N ALA A 200 12.77 4.92 1.51
CA ALA A 200 12.02 4.68 0.28
C ALA A 200 11.56 3.22 0.19
N LYS A 201 12.46 2.26 0.45
CA LYS A 201 12.09 0.83 0.46
C LYS A 201 11.01 0.51 1.48
N TYR A 202 11.08 1.10 2.67
CA TYR A 202 10.05 0.96 3.68
C TYR A 202 8.70 1.46 3.17
N ILE A 203 8.63 2.69 2.63
CA ILE A 203 7.37 3.28 2.13
C ILE A 203 6.81 2.45 0.98
N ILE A 204 7.65 2.07 0.01
CA ILE A 204 7.24 1.30 -1.17
C ILE A 204 6.62 -0.03 -0.76
N PHE A 205 7.27 -0.76 0.14
CA PHE A 205 6.76 -2.06 0.58
C PHE A 205 5.46 -1.91 1.37
N ASN A 206 5.48 -1.13 2.45
CA ASN A 206 4.35 -1.06 3.38
C ASN A 206 3.13 -0.38 2.75
N LEU A 207 3.30 0.64 1.90
CA LEU A 207 2.14 1.28 1.27
C LEU A 207 1.54 0.42 0.14
N ARG A 208 2.33 -0.41 -0.56
CA ARG A 208 1.79 -1.39 -1.52
C ARG A 208 0.97 -2.47 -0.79
N ASP A 209 1.50 -3.00 0.29
CA ASP A 209 0.83 -3.99 1.14
C ASP A 209 -0.47 -3.42 1.75
N HIS A 210 -0.40 -2.19 2.27
CA HIS A 210 -1.55 -1.49 2.81
C HIS A 210 -2.69 -1.31 1.79
N ILE A 211 -2.38 -0.75 0.61
CA ILE A 211 -3.34 -0.58 -0.50
C ILE A 211 -3.94 -1.93 -0.91
N PHE A 212 -3.16 -3.00 -0.86
CA PHE A 212 -3.63 -4.34 -1.14
C PHE A 212 -4.66 -4.80 -0.10
N LYS A 213 -4.37 -4.66 1.20
CA LYS A 213 -5.35 -4.99 2.26
C LYS A 213 -6.64 -4.20 2.10
N GLU A 214 -6.55 -2.94 1.72
CA GLU A 214 -7.71 -2.09 1.51
C GLU A 214 -8.57 -2.56 0.32
N ASN A 215 -7.93 -2.68 -0.85
CA ASN A 215 -8.60 -3.06 -2.09
C ASN A 215 -9.27 -4.43 -2.03
N TYR A 216 -8.62 -5.40 -1.37
CA TYR A 216 -9.02 -6.81 -1.45
C TYR A 216 -9.64 -7.36 -0.16
N ILE A 217 -9.53 -6.68 0.97
CA ILE A 217 -10.15 -7.09 2.25
C ILE A 217 -11.13 -6.03 2.72
N LEU A 218 -10.63 -4.81 2.96
CA LEU A 218 -11.35 -3.82 3.73
C LEU A 218 -12.54 -3.26 2.95
N TYR A 219 -12.31 -2.83 1.71
CA TYR A 219 -13.35 -2.31 0.83
C TYR A 219 -14.43 -3.33 0.49
N PRO A 220 -14.13 -4.60 0.12
CA PRO A 220 -15.19 -5.58 -0.06
C PRO A 220 -15.99 -5.81 1.23
N THR A 221 -15.31 -5.90 2.38
CA THR A 221 -15.98 -6.01 3.69
C THR A 221 -16.91 -4.83 3.95
N ALA A 222 -16.48 -3.61 3.64
CA ALA A 222 -17.29 -2.40 3.80
C ALA A 222 -18.51 -2.40 2.88
N VAL A 223 -18.34 -2.75 1.60
CA VAL A 223 -19.42 -2.84 0.61
C VAL A 223 -20.45 -3.91 0.99
N GLU A 224 -20.03 -5.03 1.57
CA GLU A 224 -20.94 -6.06 2.05
C GLU A 224 -21.69 -5.65 3.33
N ALA A 225 -21.02 -4.93 4.24
CA ALA A 225 -21.61 -4.52 5.52
C ALA A 225 -22.51 -3.28 5.41
N ILE A 226 -22.22 -2.34 4.51
CA ILE A 226 -22.95 -1.08 4.34
C ILE A 226 -23.88 -1.24 3.12
N THR A 227 -25.12 -1.64 3.39
CA THR A 227 -26.10 -1.91 2.33
C THR A 227 -26.98 -0.71 2.01
N GLU A 228 -27.00 0.30 2.88
CA GLU A 228 -27.88 1.45 2.78
C GLU A 228 -27.31 2.51 1.82
N LYS A 229 -28.02 2.77 0.71
CA LYS A 229 -27.62 3.78 -0.28
C LYS A 229 -27.47 5.18 0.31
N ASP A 230 -28.33 5.57 1.25
CA ASP A 230 -28.29 6.90 1.86
C ASP A 230 -27.05 7.10 2.74
N VAL A 231 -26.52 6.02 3.32
CA VAL A 231 -25.26 6.07 4.08
C VAL A 231 -24.10 6.38 3.13
N TRP A 232 -24.03 5.70 1.98
CA TRP A 232 -23.00 5.98 0.97
C TRP A 232 -23.09 7.41 0.42
N ASN A 233 -24.29 7.96 0.23
CA ASN A 233 -24.48 9.36 -0.18
C ASN A 233 -23.98 10.34 0.89
N SER A 234 -24.28 10.05 2.17
CA SER A 234 -23.79 10.83 3.31
C SER A 234 -22.26 10.79 3.41
N MET A 235 -21.66 9.60 3.25
CA MET A 235 -20.21 9.42 3.21
C MET A 235 -19.57 10.24 2.10
N LYS A 236 -20.16 10.24 0.91
CA LYS A 236 -19.67 11.07 -0.21
C LYS A 236 -19.64 12.55 0.17
N THR A 237 -20.70 13.06 0.80
CA THR A 237 -20.76 14.46 1.25
C THR A 237 -19.66 14.78 2.26
N ARG A 238 -19.44 13.90 3.25
CA ARG A 238 -18.35 14.05 4.24
C ARG A 238 -16.96 13.96 3.59
N CYS A 239 -16.80 13.11 2.59
CA CYS A 239 -15.58 13.06 1.77
C CYS A 239 -15.34 14.37 1.03
N ASP A 240 -16.38 14.97 0.44
CA ASP A 240 -16.30 16.27 -0.25
C ASP A 240 -15.88 17.40 0.72
N GLU A 241 -16.36 17.37 1.97
CA GLU A 241 -15.98 18.33 3.01
C GLU A 241 -14.51 18.21 3.44
N ILE A 242 -13.96 17.00 3.45
CA ILE A 242 -12.53 16.75 3.71
C ILE A 242 -11.67 17.23 2.54
N GLY A 243 -12.18 17.08 1.31
CA GLY A 243 -11.46 17.38 0.08
C GLY A 243 -10.71 16.17 -0.47
N TYR A 244 -10.18 16.31 -1.68
CA TYR A 244 -9.56 15.25 -2.49
C TYR A 244 -8.06 15.40 -2.65
N CYS A 245 -7.38 14.36 -3.12
CA CYS A 245 -5.98 14.46 -3.54
C CYS A 245 -5.92 15.26 -4.86
N SER A 246 -4.80 15.94 -5.12
CA SER A 246 -4.59 16.68 -6.38
C SER A 246 -4.62 15.79 -7.62
N PHE A 247 -4.39 14.48 -7.45
CA PHE A 247 -4.40 13.48 -8.51
C PHE A 247 -5.69 12.64 -8.56
N THR A 248 -6.68 12.94 -7.72
CA THR A 248 -7.98 12.27 -7.75
C THR A 248 -8.63 12.48 -9.11
N PRO A 249 -8.99 11.41 -9.83
CA PRO A 249 -9.63 11.55 -11.13
C PRO A 249 -10.97 12.28 -11.04
N GLU A 250 -11.25 13.15 -12.02
CA GLU A 250 -12.57 13.76 -12.16
C GLU A 250 -13.62 12.65 -12.37
N SER A 251 -14.70 12.72 -11.59
CA SER A 251 -15.80 11.74 -11.61
C SER A 251 -17.02 12.25 -12.37
#